data_AF-A0A0Q6Q0G8-F1
#
_entry.id   AF-A0A0Q6Q0G8-F1
#
_cell.length_a   1.000
_cell.length_b   1.000
_cell.length_c   1.000
_cell.angle_alpha   90.00
_cell.angle_beta   90.00
_cell.angle_gamma   90.00
#
_symmetry.space_group_name_H-M   'P 1'
#
loop_
_entity.id
_entity.type
_entity.pdbx_description
1 polymer ?
#
loop_
_entity_poly.entity_id
_entity_poly.type
_entity_poly.pdbx_seq_one_letter_code
_entity_poly.pdbx_strand_id
1 'polypeptide(L)'
;MSRRRFPRIAPIDLTGPDAPASLTEAGISNRAPQADKWDGPDDRHGAASHWPNRGNLATISFAAFIAGAVTIGSSAVRIAETFGERVQVTLAANSAVPTDSASGPASIVSGTHPTAALIVTGLSPGPRLLLAGGILVMALTVVVVAAAIMYLCFRLGQGAPFAAALTRMLSISAWALILGGLGGQLLTGFGGWMVASELNADPPRSEFPFAASLDAWPFFAGIALRLIVAAFRAGERLQHETARAKRLAERLRRDTEGLV
;
A
#
# COMPACT_ATOMS: atom_id res chain seq x y z
N MET A 1 10.74 -27.08 -19.95
CA MET A 1 10.26 -25.68 -20.05
C MET A 1 10.07 -25.31 -21.52
N SER A 2 8.82 -25.33 -21.98
CA SER A 2 8.43 -25.13 -23.38
C SER A 2 8.33 -23.64 -23.72
N ARG A 3 9.13 -23.17 -24.70
CA ARG A 3 9.09 -21.80 -25.22
C ARG A 3 7.84 -21.64 -26.10
N ARG A 4 6.82 -20.95 -25.59
CA ARG A 4 5.67 -20.52 -26.41
C ARG A 4 6.15 -19.49 -27.44
N ARG A 5 6.13 -19.86 -28.73
CA ARG A 5 6.28 -18.91 -29.84
C ARG A 5 4.98 -18.11 -29.97
N PHE A 6 5.08 -16.79 -29.92
CA PHE A 6 3.97 -15.93 -30.27
C PHE A 6 3.71 -16.00 -31.78
N PRO A 7 2.44 -16.05 -32.22
CA PRO A 7 2.09 -16.03 -33.64
C PRO A 7 2.52 -14.69 -34.25
N ARG A 8 3.16 -14.78 -35.42
CA ARG A 8 3.59 -13.65 -36.24
C ARG A 8 2.34 -13.02 -36.84
N ILE A 9 2.03 -11.78 -36.47
CA ILE A 9 0.95 -11.00 -37.09
C ILE A 9 1.39 -10.69 -38.53
N ALA A 10 0.58 -11.10 -39.51
CA ALA A 10 0.85 -10.83 -40.92
C ALA A 10 0.67 -9.33 -41.22
N PRO A 11 1.50 -8.74 -42.10
CA PRO A 11 1.34 -7.36 -42.53
C PRO A 11 -0.02 -7.19 -43.24
N ILE A 12 -0.77 -6.18 -42.83
CA ILE A 12 -2.02 -5.78 -43.47
C ILE A 12 -1.67 -5.16 -44.81
N ASP A 13 -2.08 -5.84 -45.88
CA ASP A 13 -1.95 -5.35 -47.25
C ASP A 13 -3.05 -4.31 -47.53
N LEU A 14 -2.64 -3.04 -47.66
CA LEU A 14 -3.53 -1.90 -47.91
C LEU A 14 -3.69 -1.60 -49.41
N THR A 15 -3.26 -2.49 -50.32
CA THR A 15 -3.31 -2.25 -51.77
C THR A 15 -4.56 -2.81 -52.47
N GLY A 16 -5.60 -3.15 -51.72
CA GLY A 16 -6.86 -3.69 -52.25
C GLY A 16 -7.61 -2.71 -53.18
N PRO A 17 -8.27 -3.22 -54.24
CA PRO A 17 -8.93 -2.41 -55.29
C PRO A 17 -10.17 -1.63 -54.84
N ASP A 18 -10.59 -1.77 -53.57
CA ASP A 18 -11.77 -1.09 -53.00
C ASP A 18 -11.39 0.16 -52.18
N ALA A 19 -10.19 0.71 -52.37
CA ALA A 19 -9.80 1.97 -51.74
C ALA A 19 -10.70 3.12 -52.26
N PRO A 20 -11.45 3.81 -51.38
CA PRO A 20 -12.37 4.87 -51.80
C PRO A 20 -11.61 6.02 -52.45
N ALA A 21 -11.97 6.34 -53.70
CA ALA A 21 -11.34 7.33 -54.57
C ALA A 21 -11.50 8.80 -54.13
N SER A 22 -11.84 9.07 -52.86
CA SER A 22 -12.19 10.41 -52.37
C SER A 22 -11.09 11.10 -51.55
N LEU A 23 -9.83 10.66 -51.65
CA LEU A 23 -8.70 11.27 -50.92
C LEU A 23 -7.61 11.85 -51.83
N THR A 24 -7.88 12.02 -53.11
CA THR A 24 -6.85 12.35 -54.12
C THR A 24 -6.63 13.86 -54.36
N GLU A 25 -7.36 14.76 -53.70
CA GLU A 25 -7.25 16.22 -53.97
C GLU A 25 -7.19 17.12 -52.74
N ALA A 26 -6.78 16.59 -51.58
CA ALA A 26 -6.30 17.47 -50.51
C ALA A 26 -4.85 17.86 -50.85
N GLY A 27 -4.66 19.06 -51.41
CA GLY A 27 -3.36 19.62 -51.77
C GLY A 27 -2.35 19.59 -50.62
N ILE A 28 -1.57 18.51 -50.55
CA ILE A 28 -0.37 18.41 -49.72
C ILE A 28 0.70 19.19 -50.47
N SER A 29 0.69 20.51 -50.25
CA SER A 29 1.78 21.41 -50.59
C SER A 29 3.06 20.81 -49.99
N ASN A 30 3.93 20.31 -50.86
CA ASN A 30 5.27 19.81 -50.56
C ASN A 30 6.17 20.99 -50.14
N ARG A 31 5.91 21.56 -48.96
CA ARG A 31 6.88 22.39 -48.24
C ARG A 31 7.83 21.42 -47.56
N ALA A 32 9.05 21.35 -48.06
CA ALA A 32 10.18 20.85 -47.29
C ALA A 32 10.10 21.49 -45.88
N PRO A 33 10.22 20.70 -44.80
CA PRO A 33 10.20 21.25 -43.45
C PRO A 33 11.39 22.21 -43.35
N GLN A 34 11.09 23.50 -43.49
CA GLN A 34 12.00 24.56 -43.15
C GLN A 34 12.34 24.29 -41.69
N ALA A 35 13.61 23.97 -41.44
CA ALA A 35 14.15 23.90 -40.10
C ALA A 35 14.07 25.32 -39.51
N ASP A 36 12.86 25.70 -39.12
CA ASP A 36 12.60 26.59 -38.01
C ASP A 36 13.52 26.09 -36.91
N LYS A 37 14.58 26.86 -36.72
CA LYS A 37 15.48 26.75 -35.60
C LYS A 37 14.59 27.01 -34.40
N TRP A 38 14.07 25.93 -33.83
CA TRP A 38 13.35 25.91 -32.57
C TRP A 38 14.25 26.55 -31.53
N ASP A 39 14.17 27.87 -31.42
CA ASP A 39 14.64 28.65 -30.30
C ASP A 39 13.60 28.36 -29.21
N GLY A 40 13.72 27.16 -28.64
CA GLY A 40 12.90 26.70 -27.54
C GLY A 40 12.89 27.77 -26.45
N PRO A 41 11.78 27.93 -25.73
CA PRO A 41 11.67 28.92 -24.68
C PRO A 41 12.92 28.82 -23.79
N ASP A 42 13.58 29.96 -23.54
CA ASP A 42 14.73 30.06 -22.66
C ASP A 42 14.26 29.76 -21.22
N ASP A 43 14.06 28.48 -20.93
CA ASP A 43 13.59 27.92 -19.66
C ASP A 43 14.66 28.05 -18.55
N ARG A 44 15.75 28.76 -18.83
CA ARG A 44 16.93 28.90 -17.96
C ARG A 44 16.66 29.68 -16.67
N HIS A 45 15.47 30.25 -16.49
CA HIS A 45 15.12 31.07 -15.32
C HIS A 45 13.92 30.57 -14.50
N GLY A 46 13.25 29.47 -14.88
CA GLY A 46 11.99 29.04 -14.23
C GLY A 46 12.03 27.74 -13.43
N ALA A 47 12.94 26.82 -13.76
CA ALA A 47 13.08 25.55 -13.05
C ALA A 47 13.98 25.71 -11.81
N ALA A 48 13.65 26.67 -10.93
CA ALA A 48 14.15 26.67 -9.57
C ALA A 48 13.70 25.35 -8.94
N SER A 49 14.64 24.42 -8.94
CA SER A 49 14.44 23.02 -8.64
C SER A 49 13.83 22.87 -7.25
N HIS A 50 12.55 22.56 -7.20
CA HIS A 50 11.78 22.22 -5.99
C HIS A 50 12.22 20.87 -5.38
N TRP A 51 13.50 20.50 -5.55
CA TRP A 51 14.09 19.36 -4.85
C TRP A 51 13.65 19.43 -3.38
N PRO A 52 13.14 18.33 -2.82
CA PRO A 52 12.62 18.34 -1.46
C PRO A 52 13.69 18.93 -0.55
N ASN A 53 13.38 20.08 0.07
CA ASN A 53 14.27 20.69 1.05
C ASN A 53 14.68 19.62 2.05
N ARG A 54 15.97 19.46 2.32
CA ARG A 54 16.49 18.42 3.23
C ARG A 54 15.79 18.44 4.60
N GLY A 55 15.33 19.62 5.03
CA GLY A 55 14.48 19.79 6.21
C GLY A 55 13.17 19.00 6.15
N ASN A 56 12.47 18.99 5.01
CA ASN A 56 11.21 18.26 4.85
C ASN A 56 11.41 16.74 4.90
N LEU A 57 12.51 16.23 4.34
CA LEU A 57 12.83 14.79 4.41
C LEU A 57 13.16 14.37 5.85
N ALA A 58 13.85 15.24 6.60
CA ALA A 58 14.16 15.00 8.01
C ALA A 58 12.90 14.98 8.89
N THR A 59 11.95 15.91 8.68
CA THR A 59 10.70 15.96 9.45
C THR A 59 9.83 14.72 9.20
N ILE A 60 9.69 14.28 7.93
CA ILE A 60 8.94 13.05 7.60
C ILE A 60 9.60 11.83 8.23
N SER A 61 10.92 11.72 8.16
CA SER A 61 11.66 10.59 8.75
C SER A 61 11.52 10.55 10.28
N PHE A 62 11.60 11.72 10.92
CA PHE A 62 11.41 11.85 12.36
C PHE A 62 9.99 11.48 12.77
N ALA A 63 8.97 11.95 12.05
CA ALA A 63 7.58 11.57 12.29
C ALA A 63 7.36 10.06 12.16
N ALA A 64 7.93 9.43 11.12
CA ALA A 64 7.86 7.98 10.94
C ALA A 64 8.54 7.22 12.10
N PHE A 65 9.70 7.71 12.56
CA PHE A 65 10.40 7.13 13.71
C PHE A 65 9.56 7.21 14.98
N ILE A 66 8.99 8.38 15.30
CA ILE A 66 8.13 8.57 16.48
C ILE A 66 6.89 7.68 16.39
N ALA A 67 6.24 7.60 15.24
CA ALA A 67 5.09 6.71 15.04
C ALA A 67 5.45 5.24 15.30
N GLY A 68 6.61 4.79 14.82
CA GLY A 68 7.14 3.45 15.10
C GLY A 68 7.39 3.23 16.60
N ALA A 69 8.08 4.16 17.27
CA ALA A 69 8.41 4.06 18.70
C ALA A 69 7.16 4.04 19.59
N VAL A 70 6.20 4.94 19.33
CA VAL A 70 4.91 4.99 20.04
C VAL A 70 4.12 3.70 19.83
N THR A 71 4.11 3.16 18.61
CA THR A 71 3.43 1.90 18.31
C THR A 71 4.04 0.73 19.08
N ILE A 72 5.38 0.65 19.14
CA ILE A 72 6.07 -0.40 19.90
C ILE A 72 5.74 -0.28 21.39
N GLY A 73 5.87 0.93 21.97
CA GLY A 73 5.61 1.17 23.39
C GLY A 73 4.17 0.85 23.80
N SER A 74 3.19 1.39 23.06
CA SER A 74 1.77 1.13 23.32
C SER A 74 1.39 -0.34 23.11
N SER A 75 1.96 -1.01 22.11
CA SER A 75 1.69 -2.43 21.86
C SER A 75 2.28 -3.33 22.95
N ALA A 76 3.48 -3.02 23.44
CA ALA A 76 4.09 -3.76 24.55
C ALA A 76 3.25 -3.68 25.82
N VAL A 77 2.72 -2.49 26.16
CA VAL A 77 1.81 -2.30 27.30
C VAL A 77 0.53 -3.14 27.11
N ARG A 78 -0.12 -3.05 25.95
CA ARG A 78 -1.35 -3.82 25.68
C ARG A 78 -1.14 -5.33 25.70
N ILE A 79 0.00 -5.81 25.20
CA ILE A 79 0.37 -7.23 25.27
C ILE A 79 0.54 -7.65 26.73
N ALA A 80 1.27 -6.85 27.55
CA ALA A 80 1.45 -7.15 28.96
C ALA A 80 0.11 -7.18 29.73
N GLU A 81 -0.80 -6.23 29.45
CA GLU A 81 -2.15 -6.17 30.02
C GLU A 81 -2.98 -7.41 29.66
N THR A 82 -2.79 -7.99 28.47
CA THR A 82 -3.48 -9.21 28.04
C THR A 82 -3.11 -10.43 28.89
N PHE A 83 -1.93 -10.43 29.51
CA PHE A 83 -1.50 -11.47 30.45
C PHE A 83 -1.80 -11.13 31.91
N GLY A 84 -2.35 -9.96 32.20
CA GLY A 84 -2.77 -9.56 33.54
C GLY A 84 -3.95 -10.37 34.08
N GLU A 85 -4.33 -10.10 35.33
CA GLU A 85 -5.54 -10.68 35.93
C GLU A 85 -6.81 -10.14 35.26
N ARG A 86 -6.78 -8.85 34.89
CA ARG A 86 -7.86 -8.10 34.25
C ARG A 86 -7.50 -7.81 32.80
N VAL A 87 -8.26 -8.36 31.87
CA VAL A 87 -8.07 -8.14 30.44
C VAL A 87 -9.18 -7.26 29.91
N GLN A 88 -8.83 -6.11 29.34
CA GLN A 88 -9.78 -5.24 28.67
C GLN A 88 -10.01 -5.74 27.23
N VAL A 89 -11.26 -6.08 26.90
CA VAL A 89 -11.65 -6.54 25.56
C VAL A 89 -12.87 -5.76 25.10
N THR A 90 -12.85 -5.31 23.84
CA THR A 90 -14.04 -4.76 23.19
C THR A 90 -14.72 -5.87 22.40
N LEU A 91 -15.94 -6.24 22.79
CA LEU A 91 -16.75 -7.23 22.10
C LEU A 91 -17.97 -6.57 21.49
N ALA A 92 -18.52 -7.18 20.44
CA ALA A 92 -19.86 -6.84 20.01
C ALA A 92 -20.86 -7.29 21.07
N ALA A 93 -21.78 -6.39 21.40
CA ALA A 93 -22.84 -6.65 22.36
C ALA A 93 -24.18 -6.42 21.68
N ASN A 94 -25.21 -7.12 22.13
CA ASN A 94 -26.58 -6.84 21.77
C ASN A 94 -27.38 -6.49 23.04
N SER A 95 -26.84 -5.56 23.82
CA SER A 95 -27.52 -5.07 25.03
C SER A 95 -28.41 -3.87 24.69
N ALA A 96 -29.64 -3.91 25.16
CA ALA A 96 -30.57 -2.80 25.05
C ALA A 96 -30.09 -1.63 25.91
N VAL A 97 -30.19 -0.41 25.38
CA VAL A 97 -29.92 0.82 26.12
C VAL A 97 -31.08 1.04 27.10
N PRO A 98 -30.85 1.20 28.41
CA PRO A 98 -31.92 1.52 29.34
C PRO A 98 -32.57 2.86 28.98
N THR A 99 -33.88 2.89 28.84
CA THR A 99 -34.65 4.10 28.47
C THR A 99 -34.48 5.24 29.49
N ASP A 100 -34.13 4.88 30.72
CA ASP A 100 -33.99 5.81 31.86
C ASP A 100 -32.58 6.38 31.98
N SER A 101 -31.66 6.05 31.06
CA SER A 101 -30.28 6.57 31.07
C SER A 101 -30.17 8.02 30.57
N ALA A 102 -31.22 8.58 29.96
CA ALA A 102 -31.24 9.97 29.53
C ALA A 102 -31.63 10.91 30.68
N SER A 103 -30.73 11.82 31.05
CA SER A 103 -30.98 12.87 32.06
C SER A 103 -31.37 14.23 31.46
N GLY A 104 -31.48 14.32 30.12
CA GLY A 104 -31.82 15.56 29.40
C GLY A 104 -33.31 15.67 29.03
N PRO A 105 -33.70 16.72 28.29
CA PRO A 105 -35.09 16.95 27.88
C PRO A 105 -35.59 15.97 26.79
N ALA A 106 -34.71 15.13 26.22
CA ALA A 106 -35.05 14.14 25.22
C ALA A 106 -35.13 12.73 25.85
N SER A 107 -36.12 11.93 25.47
CA SER A 107 -36.30 10.55 25.93
C SER A 107 -35.76 9.53 24.91
N ILE A 108 -35.17 8.45 25.42
CA ILE A 108 -34.73 7.31 24.61
C ILE A 108 -35.93 6.37 24.41
N VAL A 109 -36.34 6.15 23.17
CA VAL A 109 -37.44 5.23 22.84
C VAL A 109 -36.93 3.80 22.66
N SER A 110 -35.78 3.64 22.01
CA SER A 110 -35.10 2.36 21.83
C SER A 110 -33.65 2.62 21.41
N GLY A 111 -32.73 1.76 21.87
CA GLY A 111 -31.35 1.80 21.43
C GLY A 111 -30.63 0.49 21.77
N THR A 112 -29.53 0.21 21.08
CA THR A 112 -28.67 -0.94 21.33
C THR A 112 -27.22 -0.49 21.38
N HIS A 113 -26.42 -1.06 22.27
CA HIS A 113 -24.97 -0.86 22.26
C HIS A 113 -24.30 -1.91 21.37
N PRO A 114 -23.87 -1.56 20.14
CA PRO A 114 -23.29 -2.55 19.22
C PRO A 114 -21.94 -3.08 19.71
N THR A 115 -21.28 -2.36 20.62
CA THR A 115 -19.97 -2.70 21.18
C THR A 115 -19.95 -2.40 22.67
N ALA A 116 -19.41 -3.32 23.46
CA ALA A 116 -19.18 -3.15 24.89
C ALA A 116 -17.68 -3.32 25.20
N ALA A 117 -17.11 -2.38 25.94
CA ALA A 117 -15.77 -2.52 26.52
C ALA A 117 -15.90 -3.25 27.86
N LEU A 118 -15.37 -4.45 27.93
CA LEU A 118 -15.47 -5.33 29.10
C LEU A 118 -14.10 -5.47 29.75
N ILE A 119 -14.10 -5.59 31.08
CA ILE A 119 -12.92 -6.00 31.85
C ILE A 119 -13.21 -7.42 32.34
N VAL A 120 -12.52 -8.40 31.78
CA VAL A 120 -12.74 -9.82 32.04
C VAL A 120 -11.61 -10.36 32.91
N THR A 121 -11.95 -11.20 33.88
CA THR A 121 -11.01 -11.97 34.70
C THR A 121 -11.17 -13.47 34.43
N GLY A 122 -10.17 -14.28 34.79
CA GLY A 122 -10.26 -15.74 34.66
C GLY A 122 -10.21 -16.28 33.23
N LEU A 123 -9.92 -15.43 32.23
CA LEU A 123 -9.85 -15.81 30.82
C LEU A 123 -8.79 -16.89 30.59
N SER A 124 -9.10 -17.91 29.79
CA SER A 124 -8.16 -18.99 29.50
C SER A 124 -6.93 -18.48 28.71
N PRO A 125 -5.80 -19.21 28.67
CA PRO A 125 -4.59 -18.76 27.98
C PRO A 125 -4.73 -18.70 26.45
N GLY A 126 -5.67 -19.46 25.87
CA GLY A 126 -5.89 -19.51 24.41
C GLY A 126 -6.26 -18.15 23.81
N PRO A 127 -7.39 -17.54 24.21
CA PRO A 127 -7.80 -16.22 23.75
C PRO A 127 -6.73 -15.15 24.02
N ARG A 128 -6.04 -15.22 25.18
CA ARG A 128 -4.96 -14.27 25.53
C ARG A 128 -3.83 -14.30 24.50
N LEU A 129 -3.39 -15.50 24.11
CA LEU A 129 -2.33 -15.66 23.11
C LEU A 129 -2.75 -15.15 21.73
N LEU A 130 -4.01 -15.41 21.32
CA LEU A 130 -4.53 -14.92 20.04
C LEU A 130 -4.63 -13.40 20.01
N LEU A 131 -5.15 -12.79 21.08
CA LEU A 131 -5.24 -11.33 21.21
C LEU A 131 -3.85 -10.68 21.21
N ALA A 132 -2.92 -11.19 22.02
CA ALA A 132 -1.55 -10.70 22.06
C ALA A 132 -0.83 -10.87 20.72
N GLY A 133 -1.02 -12.02 20.05
CA GLY A 133 -0.46 -12.30 18.74
C GLY A 133 -1.00 -11.34 17.66
N GLY A 134 -2.31 -11.05 17.68
CA GLY A 134 -2.92 -10.08 16.77
C GLY A 134 -2.36 -8.67 16.97
N ILE A 135 -2.23 -8.22 18.21
CA ILE A 135 -1.61 -6.92 18.56
C ILE A 135 -0.15 -6.88 18.06
N LEU A 136 0.63 -7.94 18.29
CA LEU A 136 2.02 -8.02 17.87
C LEU A 136 2.17 -7.94 16.34
N VAL A 137 1.34 -8.67 15.59
CA VAL A 137 1.37 -8.65 14.12
C VAL A 137 1.00 -7.27 13.57
N MET A 138 -0.02 -6.61 14.12
CA MET A 138 -0.37 -5.25 13.73
C MET A 138 0.75 -4.25 14.05
N ALA A 139 1.36 -4.35 15.23
CA ALA A 139 2.47 -3.49 15.63
C ALA A 139 3.68 -3.65 14.69
N LEU A 140 4.05 -4.90 14.38
CA LEU A 140 5.14 -5.20 13.45
C LEU A 140 4.88 -4.64 12.06
N THR A 141 3.62 -4.68 11.60
CA THR A 141 3.21 -4.11 10.32
C THR A 141 3.51 -2.61 10.25
N VAL A 142 3.12 -1.87 11.28
CA VAL A 142 3.36 -0.42 11.37
C VAL A 142 4.87 -0.12 11.41
N VAL A 143 5.65 -0.91 12.17
CA VAL A 143 7.11 -0.76 12.25
C VAL A 143 7.76 -0.97 10.89
N VAL A 144 7.35 -2.00 10.13
CA VAL A 144 7.87 -2.26 8.78
C VAL A 144 7.55 -1.11 7.81
N VAL A 145 6.35 -0.54 7.89
CA VAL A 145 5.95 0.61 7.06
C VAL A 145 6.75 1.86 7.45
N ALA A 146 6.87 2.15 8.74
CA ALA A 146 7.67 3.27 9.24
C ALA A 146 9.14 3.16 8.81
N ALA A 147 9.74 1.97 8.95
CA ALA A 147 11.10 1.70 8.51
C ALA A 147 11.28 1.90 7.00
N ALA A 148 10.29 1.53 6.18
CA ALA A 148 10.34 1.74 4.75
C ALA A 148 10.25 3.23 4.36
N ILE A 149 9.42 4.01 5.05
CA ILE A 149 9.34 5.47 4.86
C ILE A 149 10.68 6.12 5.24
N MET A 150 11.25 5.77 6.38
CA MET A 150 12.57 6.26 6.79
C MET A 150 13.65 5.90 5.76
N TYR A 151 13.66 4.65 5.28
CA TYR A 151 14.61 4.19 4.27
C TYR A 151 14.46 4.96 2.95
N LEU A 152 13.23 5.21 2.52
CA LEU A 152 12.90 6.00 1.34
C LEU A 152 13.43 7.43 1.48
N CYS A 153 13.11 8.12 2.58
CA CYS A 153 13.59 9.49 2.84
C CYS A 153 15.12 9.57 2.87
N PHE A 154 15.79 8.60 3.50
CA PHE A 154 17.24 8.52 3.53
C PHE A 154 17.84 8.37 2.12
N ARG A 155 17.26 7.50 1.29
CA ARG A 155 17.70 7.30 -0.11
C ARG A 155 17.45 8.52 -1.00
N LEU A 156 16.33 9.22 -0.81
CA LEU A 156 16.08 10.50 -1.49
C LEU A 156 17.13 11.54 -1.11
N GLY A 157 17.51 11.62 0.17
CA GLY A 157 18.57 12.53 0.63
C GLY A 157 19.94 12.25 0.02
N GLN A 158 20.21 10.99 -0.35
CA GLN A 158 21.44 10.56 -1.04
C GLN A 158 21.42 10.81 -2.56
N GLY A 159 20.30 11.30 -3.13
CA GLY A 159 20.17 11.50 -4.58
C GLY A 159 20.05 10.21 -5.39
N ALA A 160 19.72 9.08 -4.75
CA ALA A 160 19.59 7.77 -5.39
C ALA A 160 18.14 7.23 -5.30
N PRO A 161 17.14 7.90 -5.92
CA PRO A 161 15.72 7.54 -5.77
C PRO A 161 15.36 6.20 -6.43
N PHE A 162 16.15 5.69 -7.39
CA PHE A 162 15.84 4.47 -8.17
C PHE A 162 16.73 3.28 -7.81
N ALA A 163 17.16 3.16 -6.56
CA ALA A 163 17.89 1.97 -6.15
C ALA A 163 16.95 0.75 -6.10
N ALA A 164 17.37 -0.38 -6.68
CA ALA A 164 16.62 -1.64 -6.60
C ALA A 164 16.27 -2.06 -5.15
N ALA A 165 17.05 -1.59 -4.17
CA ALA A 165 16.78 -1.77 -2.75
C ALA A 165 15.47 -1.11 -2.30
N LEU A 166 15.11 0.07 -2.85
CA LEU A 166 13.85 0.74 -2.54
C LEU A 166 12.66 -0.09 -3.01
N THR A 167 12.72 -0.59 -4.24
CA THR A 167 11.71 -1.45 -4.84
C THR A 167 11.51 -2.75 -4.03
N ARG A 168 12.57 -3.28 -3.40
CA ARG A 168 12.47 -4.40 -2.46
C ARG A 168 11.77 -3.99 -1.16
N MET A 169 12.15 -2.88 -0.56
CA MET A 169 11.58 -2.40 0.70
C MET A 169 10.09 -2.09 0.57
N LEU A 170 9.69 -1.36 -0.48
CA LEU A 170 8.28 -1.09 -0.78
C LEU A 170 7.48 -2.36 -1.03
N SER A 171 8.08 -3.36 -1.68
CA SER A 171 7.44 -4.67 -1.86
C SER A 171 7.26 -5.41 -0.53
N ILE A 172 8.20 -5.30 0.40
CA ILE A 172 8.09 -5.91 1.73
C ILE A 172 6.97 -5.21 2.52
N SER A 173 6.93 -3.88 2.51
CA SER A 173 5.87 -3.12 3.18
C SER A 173 4.49 -3.38 2.61
N ALA A 174 4.36 -3.54 1.29
CA ALA A 174 3.09 -3.93 0.67
C ALA A 174 2.60 -5.29 1.17
N TRP A 175 3.48 -6.29 1.24
CA TRP A 175 3.13 -7.60 1.79
C TRP A 175 2.86 -7.55 3.29
N ALA A 176 3.60 -6.74 4.05
CA ALA A 176 3.36 -6.53 5.46
C ALA A 176 1.97 -5.92 5.71
N LEU A 177 1.55 -4.93 4.92
CA LEU A 177 0.21 -4.36 5.01
C LEU A 177 -0.89 -5.38 4.71
N ILE A 178 -0.73 -6.17 3.65
CA ILE A 178 -1.72 -7.19 3.25
C ILE A 178 -1.80 -8.29 4.31
N LEU A 179 -0.68 -8.93 4.62
CA LEU A 179 -0.65 -10.11 5.50
C LEU A 179 -0.74 -9.73 6.96
N GLY A 180 -0.08 -8.66 7.38
CA GLY A 180 -0.06 -8.23 8.76
C GLY A 180 -1.32 -7.45 9.15
N GLY A 181 -1.90 -6.66 8.24
CA GLY A 181 -3.20 -6.03 8.47
C GLY A 181 -4.31 -7.06 8.64
N LEU A 182 -4.49 -7.94 7.64
CA LEU A 182 -5.53 -8.97 7.69
C LEU A 182 -5.24 -10.03 8.76
N GLY A 183 -4.00 -10.51 8.83
CA GLY A 183 -3.59 -11.52 9.81
C GLY A 183 -3.79 -11.01 11.24
N GLY A 184 -3.38 -9.78 11.53
CA GLY A 184 -3.58 -9.15 12.83
C GLY A 184 -5.06 -9.06 13.21
N GLN A 185 -5.91 -8.57 12.30
CA GLN A 185 -7.36 -8.48 12.51
C GLN A 185 -8.01 -9.85 12.72
N LEU A 186 -7.64 -10.85 11.92
CA LEU A 186 -8.16 -12.22 12.05
C LEU A 186 -7.78 -12.81 13.41
N LEU A 187 -6.52 -12.69 13.83
CA LEU A 187 -6.07 -13.18 15.14
C LEU A 187 -6.84 -12.51 16.28
N THR A 188 -7.03 -11.20 16.24
CA THR A 188 -7.83 -10.50 17.24
C THR A 188 -9.32 -10.88 17.19
N GLY A 189 -9.87 -11.10 16.00
CA GLY A 189 -11.27 -11.51 15.81
C GLY A 189 -11.54 -12.91 16.35
N PHE A 190 -10.65 -13.87 16.05
CA PHE A 190 -10.73 -15.22 16.64
C PHE A 190 -10.50 -15.20 18.16
N GLY A 191 -9.57 -14.36 18.64
CA GLY A 191 -9.39 -14.14 20.08
C GLY A 191 -10.69 -13.65 20.73
N GLY A 192 -11.31 -12.60 20.18
CA GLY A 192 -12.59 -12.07 20.66
C GLY A 192 -13.74 -13.08 20.60
N TRP A 193 -13.79 -13.93 19.56
CA TRP A 193 -14.75 -15.02 19.47
C TRP A 193 -14.57 -16.03 20.61
N MET A 194 -13.35 -16.44 20.91
CA MET A 194 -13.09 -17.35 22.02
C MET A 194 -13.45 -16.69 23.37
N VAL A 195 -13.13 -15.41 23.55
CA VAL A 195 -13.58 -14.66 24.75
C VAL A 195 -15.10 -14.68 24.88
N ALA A 196 -15.83 -14.38 23.81
CA ALA A 196 -17.29 -14.42 23.82
C ALA A 196 -17.82 -15.83 24.13
N SER A 197 -17.15 -16.89 23.65
CA SER A 197 -17.54 -18.27 23.95
C SER A 197 -17.31 -18.66 25.42
N GLU A 198 -16.29 -18.08 26.07
CA GLU A 198 -16.04 -18.30 27.51
C GLU A 198 -17.00 -17.52 28.39
N LEU A 199 -17.49 -16.35 27.94
CA LEU A 199 -18.45 -15.52 28.67
C LEU A 199 -19.90 -16.02 28.53
N ASN A 200 -20.29 -16.55 27.37
CA ASN A 200 -21.65 -17.03 27.12
C ASN A 200 -21.84 -18.44 27.70
N ALA A 201 -22.23 -18.53 28.97
CA ALA A 201 -22.53 -19.81 29.63
C ALA A 201 -23.73 -20.55 29.03
N ASP A 202 -24.68 -19.83 28.42
CA ASP A 202 -25.91 -20.40 27.84
C ASP A 202 -26.09 -20.00 26.35
N PRO A 203 -26.01 -20.96 25.40
CA PRO A 203 -26.15 -20.71 23.95
C PRO A 203 -27.44 -20.00 23.51
N PRO A 204 -28.63 -20.22 24.13
CA PRO A 204 -29.88 -19.58 23.68
C PRO A 204 -29.99 -18.09 24.02
N ARG A 205 -29.14 -17.57 24.92
CA ARG A 205 -29.16 -16.17 25.39
C ARG A 205 -27.79 -15.51 25.22
N SER A 206 -27.14 -15.70 24.08
CA SER A 206 -25.83 -15.08 23.85
C SER A 206 -25.93 -13.55 23.82
N GLU A 207 -25.49 -12.92 24.91
CA GLU A 207 -25.45 -11.45 25.03
C GLU A 207 -24.34 -10.85 24.15
N PHE A 208 -23.32 -11.67 23.85
CA PHE A 208 -22.16 -11.33 23.03
C PHE A 208 -22.17 -12.14 21.73
N PRO A 209 -22.82 -11.66 20.66
CA PRO A 209 -22.79 -12.34 19.37
C PRO A 209 -21.38 -12.28 18.76
N PHE A 210 -21.06 -13.27 17.92
CA PHE A 210 -19.85 -13.19 17.11
C PHE A 210 -20.00 -12.09 16.08
N ALA A 211 -19.23 -11.02 16.24
CA ALA A 211 -19.01 -10.04 15.19
C ALA A 211 -17.52 -9.72 15.10
N ALA A 212 -16.93 -9.98 13.94
CA ALA A 212 -15.60 -9.54 13.59
C ALA A 212 -15.71 -8.33 12.66
N SER A 213 -15.24 -7.17 13.11
CA SER A 213 -15.08 -6.02 12.24
C SER A 213 -13.76 -6.14 11.49
N LEU A 214 -13.83 -6.39 10.19
CA LEU A 214 -12.67 -6.35 9.32
C LEU A 214 -12.58 -4.98 8.66
N ASP A 215 -11.49 -4.27 8.92
CA ASP A 215 -11.16 -3.06 8.18
C ASP A 215 -10.34 -3.47 6.95
N ALA A 216 -10.95 -3.37 5.78
CA ALA A 216 -10.32 -3.72 4.50
C ALA A 216 -9.31 -2.65 4.03
N TRP A 217 -9.22 -1.50 4.70
CA TRP A 217 -8.35 -0.41 4.29
C TRP A 217 -6.86 -0.81 4.15
N PRO A 218 -6.23 -1.51 5.11
CA PRO A 218 -4.83 -1.93 4.98
C PRO A 218 -4.58 -2.85 3.78
N PHE A 219 -5.57 -3.69 3.44
CA PHE A 219 -5.49 -4.57 2.29
C PHE A 219 -5.44 -3.79 0.97
N PHE A 220 -6.36 -2.82 0.79
CA PHE A 220 -6.35 -1.97 -0.39
C PHE A 220 -5.10 -1.08 -0.47
N ALA A 221 -4.64 -0.54 0.66
CA ALA A 221 -3.40 0.23 0.73
C ALA A 221 -2.19 -0.61 0.30
N GLY A 222 -2.11 -1.87 0.75
CA GLY A 222 -1.05 -2.79 0.36
C GLY A 222 -1.08 -3.16 -1.14
N ILE A 223 -2.26 -3.37 -1.71
CA ILE A 223 -2.42 -3.61 -3.16
C ILE A 223 -1.99 -2.38 -3.96
N ALA A 224 -2.48 -1.19 -3.59
CA ALA A 224 -2.12 0.06 -4.25
C ALA A 224 -0.60 0.28 -4.24
N LEU A 225 0.04 0.08 -3.09
CA LEU A 225 1.49 0.17 -2.96
C LEU A 225 2.21 -0.84 -3.87
N ARG A 226 1.68 -2.06 -3.97
CA ARG A 226 2.27 -3.10 -4.84
C ARG A 226 2.15 -2.76 -6.32
N LEU A 227 1.05 -2.13 -6.74
CA LEU A 227 0.88 -1.64 -8.11
C LEU A 227 1.89 -0.53 -8.43
N ILE A 228 2.12 0.40 -7.50
CA ILE A 228 3.14 1.44 -7.64
C ILE A 228 4.54 0.82 -7.81
N VAL A 229 4.88 -0.19 -7.00
CA VAL A 229 6.14 -0.93 -7.13
C VAL A 229 6.26 -1.61 -8.49
N ALA A 230 5.18 -2.19 -9.01
CA ALA A 230 5.17 -2.82 -10.33
C ALA A 230 5.41 -1.78 -11.45
N ALA A 231 4.80 -0.60 -11.34
CA ALA A 231 5.00 0.50 -12.27
C ALA A 231 6.46 0.99 -12.28
N PHE A 232 7.09 1.15 -11.10
CA PHE A 232 8.51 1.52 -11.01
C PHE A 232 9.43 0.47 -11.65
N ARG A 233 9.16 -0.82 -11.42
CA ARG A 233 9.93 -1.90 -12.08
C ARG A 233 9.79 -1.86 -13.60
N ALA A 234 8.61 -1.54 -14.11
CA ALA A 234 8.40 -1.38 -15.55
C ALA A 234 9.20 -0.19 -16.09
N GLY A 235 9.22 0.94 -15.38
CA GLY A 235 10.03 2.12 -15.74
C GLY A 235 11.53 1.84 -15.74
N GLU A 236 12.05 1.19 -14.69
CA GLU A 236 13.47 0.78 -14.59
C GLU A 236 13.87 -0.11 -15.78
N ARG A 237 12.98 -1.03 -16.18
CA ARG A 237 13.21 -1.91 -17.33
C ARG A 237 13.34 -1.12 -18.63
N LEU A 238 12.47 -0.15 -18.89
CA LEU A 238 12.52 0.69 -20.08
C LEU A 238 13.80 1.56 -20.15
N GLN A 239 14.24 2.09 -19.02
CA GLN A 239 15.50 2.84 -18.95
C GLN A 239 16.72 1.95 -19.25
N HIS A 240 16.74 0.72 -18.72
CA HIS A 240 17.80 -0.23 -19.00
C HIS A 240 17.83 -0.67 -20.47
N GLU A 241 16.67 -0.90 -21.09
CA GLU A 241 16.56 -1.25 -22.51
C GLU A 241 17.08 -0.10 -23.39
N THR A 242 16.73 1.15 -23.06
CA THR A 242 17.23 2.35 -23.75
C THR A 242 18.75 2.51 -23.61
N ALA A 243 19.28 2.32 -22.40
CA ALA A 243 20.72 2.37 -22.16
C ALA A 243 21.49 1.28 -22.92
N ARG A 244 20.92 0.07 -23.05
CA ARG A 244 21.49 -1.01 -23.85
C ARG A 244 21.45 -0.71 -25.35
N ALA A 245 20.32 -0.18 -25.85
CA ALA A 245 20.18 0.19 -27.25
C ALA A 245 21.21 1.26 -27.67
N LYS A 246 21.44 2.28 -26.83
CA LYS A 246 22.49 3.30 -27.07
C LYS A 246 23.89 2.68 -27.14
N ARG A 247 24.25 1.82 -26.18
CA ARG A 247 25.55 1.12 -26.18
C ARG A 247 25.75 0.23 -27.39
N LEU A 248 24.68 -0.40 -27.90
CA LEU A 248 24.74 -1.21 -29.10
C LEU A 248 25.00 -0.34 -30.34
N ALA A 249 24.27 0.77 -30.48
CA ALA A 249 24.47 1.72 -31.58
C ALA A 249 25.91 2.27 -31.60
N GLU A 250 26.48 2.61 -30.43
CA GLU A 250 27.88 3.04 -30.31
C GLU A 250 28.90 1.95 -30.67
N ARG A 251 28.58 0.67 -30.44
CA ARG A 251 29.43 -0.44 -30.88
C ARG A 251 29.39 -0.60 -32.38
N LEU A 252 28.19 -0.64 -32.97
CA LEU A 252 28.02 -0.76 -34.42
C LEU A 252 28.68 0.39 -35.18
N ARG A 253 28.59 1.61 -34.64
CA ARG A 253 29.28 2.77 -35.22
C ARG A 253 30.80 2.59 -35.21
N ARG A 254 31.39 2.14 -34.10
CA ARG A 254 32.84 1.87 -34.01
C ARG A 254 33.28 0.75 -34.94
N ASP A 255 32.49 -0.31 -35.05
CA ASP A 255 32.79 -1.42 -35.95
C ASP A 255 32.73 -0.97 -37.42
N THR A 256 31.85 -0.01 -37.75
CA THR A 256 31.76 0.58 -39.09
C THR A 256 32.93 1.52 -39.39
N GLU A 257 33.34 2.35 -38.42
CA GLU A 257 34.49 3.25 -38.55
C GLU A 257 35.83 2.50 -38.65
N GLY A 258 35.92 1.27 -38.13
CA GLY A 258 37.12 0.43 -38.25
C GLY A 258 37.25 -0.36 -39.56
N LEU A 259 36.23 -0.31 -40.44
CA LEU A 259 36.20 -1.03 -41.72
C LEU A 259 36.53 -0.17 -42.94
N VAL A 260 36.72 1.14 -42.77
CA VAL A 260 37.05 2.12 -43.83
C VAL A 260 38.51 2.53 -43.70
#